data_AF-A0A1T4KKX3-F1
#
_entry.id   AF-A0A1T4KKX3-F1
#
_cell.length_a   1.000
_cell.length_b   1.000
_cell.length_c   1.000
_cell.angle_alpha   90.00
_cell.angle_beta   90.00
_cell.angle_gamma   90.00
#
_symmetry.space_group_name_H-M   'P 1'
#
loop_
_entity.id
_entity.type
_entity.pdbx_description
1 polymer ?
#
loop_
_entity_poly.entity_id
_entity_poly.type
_entity_poly.pdbx_seq_one_letter_code
_entity_poly.pdbx_strand_id
1 'polypeptide(L)'
;MKKLIWNVLALALTHISTAQKFEGLAPTPPMGWNSWNTFQTGINEKLIMETADILVSSGMKDAGYTYLVLDDGWMAMERDSLGNLVPDPQKFPHGLKAVVDYVHSKGLKFGMYNCAGTLTCAKYPGTRGYEYQDARNYAAWDIDYLKYDWCNTHGINAKEAYTTMSHALRKAGRPMIFSLCEWGVNKPWEWGAPVGQLWRTTEDIWQVFDSVHSHGTWDALSVMRIADIQDSLRRYSGPGHWNDPDMLEVGNGMTYTEDRTHFSLWAMMAAPLMAGNDIRKMTPATKAILTNKDVIAIDQDPLGIQGFKFSDKDSLQIWFKPLQHGDWAVCFLNRSSHDATVHFNWKETAVVDNIFHHALKQDVHYTLYNVWTGKNEGTTKKPFNTVIQPHDIVMFRLKQ
;
A
#
# COMPACT_ATOMS: atom_id res chain seq x y z
N MET A 1 -39.45 1.61 63.63
CA MET A 1 -39.58 1.75 62.17
C MET A 1 -38.26 2.29 61.61
N LYS A 2 -37.37 1.41 61.11
CA LYS A 2 -36.09 1.81 60.49
C LYS A 2 -36.31 1.96 58.98
N LYS A 3 -36.08 3.15 58.43
CA LYS A 3 -36.10 3.39 56.97
C LYS A 3 -34.76 2.97 56.37
N LEU A 4 -34.80 2.07 55.40
CA LEU A 4 -33.67 1.61 54.62
C LEU A 4 -33.56 2.50 53.37
N ILE A 5 -32.50 3.30 53.26
CA ILE A 5 -32.21 4.11 52.07
C ILE A 5 -31.30 3.26 51.17
N TRP A 6 -31.79 2.92 49.98
CA TRP A 6 -31.00 2.29 48.93
C TRP A 6 -30.33 3.38 48.10
N ASN A 7 -29.00 3.45 48.16
CA ASN A 7 -28.20 4.25 47.23
C ASN A 7 -27.98 3.42 45.95
N VAL A 8 -28.59 3.83 44.84
CA VAL A 8 -28.27 3.31 43.51
C VAL A 8 -27.12 4.15 42.96
N LEU A 9 -25.92 3.58 42.93
CA LEU A 9 -24.80 4.15 42.16
C LEU A 9 -25.07 3.88 40.67
N ALA A 10 -25.36 4.93 39.90
CA ALA A 10 -25.33 4.86 38.45
C ALA A 10 -23.87 4.90 37.98
N LEU A 11 -23.34 3.77 37.47
CA LEU A 11 -22.10 3.78 36.70
C LEU A 11 -22.37 4.47 35.36
N ALA A 12 -21.89 5.70 35.22
CA ALA A 12 -21.75 6.34 33.93
C ALA A 12 -20.61 5.65 33.16
N LEU A 13 -20.95 4.72 32.28
CA LEU A 13 -20.04 4.24 31.24
C LEU A 13 -19.78 5.40 30.28
N THR A 14 -18.67 6.11 30.51
CA THR A 14 -18.11 7.00 29.49
C THR A 14 -17.64 6.13 28.33
N HIS A 15 -18.46 6.00 27.30
CA HIS A 15 -17.98 5.57 26.00
C HIS A 15 -16.99 6.65 25.52
N ILE A 16 -15.70 6.39 25.69
CA ILE A 16 -14.69 7.09 24.92
C ILE A 16 -15.02 6.73 23.47
N SER A 17 -15.57 7.69 22.72
CA SER A 17 -15.73 7.57 21.27
C SER A 17 -14.31 7.52 20.69
N THR A 18 -13.70 6.34 20.72
CA THR A 18 -12.51 6.05 19.93
C THR A 18 -12.94 6.13 18.48
N ALA A 19 -12.19 6.88 17.66
CA ALA A 19 -12.37 6.85 16.23
C ALA A 19 -12.39 5.40 15.77
N GLN A 20 -13.41 5.05 14.99
CA GLN A 20 -13.60 3.69 14.56
C GLN A 20 -13.85 3.70 13.06
N LYS A 21 -12.78 3.52 12.30
CA LYS A 21 -12.83 3.14 10.89
C LYS A 21 -13.80 1.98 10.67
N PHE A 22 -14.14 1.69 9.41
CA PHE A 22 -14.83 0.44 9.10
C PHE A 22 -13.92 -0.77 9.41
N GLU A 23 -14.42 -1.66 10.27
CA GLU A 23 -13.74 -2.91 10.61
C GLU A 23 -13.89 -3.95 9.49
N GLY A 24 -13.01 -4.95 9.47
CA GLY A 24 -13.08 -6.06 8.52
C GLY A 24 -12.66 -5.73 7.08
N LEU A 25 -12.06 -4.56 6.86
CA LEU A 25 -11.44 -4.17 5.59
C LEU A 25 -9.93 -4.42 5.62
N ALA A 26 -9.34 -4.63 4.44
CA ALA A 26 -7.91 -4.86 4.23
C ALA A 26 -7.29 -5.95 5.15
N PRO A 27 -7.86 -7.17 5.22
CA PRO A 27 -7.28 -8.26 6.02
C PRO A 27 -5.87 -8.68 5.54
N THR A 28 -5.56 -8.40 4.28
CA THR A 28 -4.22 -8.40 3.66
C THR A 28 -3.97 -7.03 3.03
N PRO A 29 -2.72 -6.67 2.66
CA PRO A 29 -2.42 -5.40 2.01
C PRO A 29 -3.28 -5.22 0.74
N PRO A 30 -3.91 -4.06 0.52
CA PRO A 30 -4.71 -3.84 -0.68
C PRO A 30 -3.88 -3.96 -1.97
N MET A 31 -4.46 -4.56 -3.00
CA MET A 31 -3.85 -4.66 -4.32
C MET A 31 -4.72 -3.98 -5.37
N GLY A 32 -4.11 -3.20 -6.26
CA GLY A 32 -4.86 -2.41 -7.21
C GLY A 32 -4.01 -1.59 -8.16
N TRP A 33 -4.63 -0.61 -8.79
CA TRP A 33 -3.99 0.30 -9.72
C TRP A 33 -4.41 1.73 -9.39
N ASN A 34 -3.49 2.68 -9.57
CA ASN A 34 -3.75 4.11 -9.39
C ASN A 34 -3.33 4.89 -10.64
N SER A 35 -4.10 5.91 -11.01
CA SER A 35 -3.89 6.68 -12.24
C SER A 35 -2.71 7.66 -12.23
N TRP A 36 -2.16 8.01 -11.07
CA TRP A 36 -1.32 9.19 -10.90
C TRP A 36 0.01 9.13 -11.62
N ASN A 37 0.85 8.11 -11.36
CA ASN A 37 2.26 8.12 -11.81
C ASN A 37 2.37 8.18 -13.34
N THR A 38 1.38 7.66 -14.06
CA THR A 38 1.33 7.69 -15.52
C THR A 38 0.55 8.88 -16.08
N PHE A 39 -0.64 9.14 -15.56
CA PHE A 39 -1.61 10.01 -16.23
C PHE A 39 -1.76 11.38 -15.57
N GLN A 40 -1.34 11.52 -14.31
CA GLN A 40 -1.56 12.73 -13.51
C GLN A 40 -3.02 13.20 -13.66
N THR A 41 -3.24 14.48 -14.02
CA THR A 41 -4.58 15.04 -14.24
C THR A 41 -5.15 14.75 -15.64
N GLY A 42 -4.40 14.10 -16.52
CA GLY A 42 -4.75 13.72 -17.89
C GLY A 42 -5.69 12.52 -17.99
N ILE A 43 -6.65 12.42 -17.07
CA ILE A 43 -7.60 11.32 -16.91
C ILE A 43 -8.98 11.67 -17.48
N ASN A 44 -9.76 10.66 -17.87
CA ASN A 44 -11.17 10.80 -18.26
C ASN A 44 -11.91 9.47 -18.14
N GLU A 45 -13.24 9.52 -18.28
CA GLU A 45 -14.16 8.38 -18.23
C GLU A 45 -13.70 7.21 -19.11
N LYS A 46 -13.39 7.49 -20.39
CA LYS A 46 -12.97 6.46 -21.35
C LYS A 46 -11.69 5.76 -20.89
N LEU A 47 -10.68 6.51 -20.48
CA LEU A 47 -9.41 5.97 -20.00
C LEU A 47 -9.63 5.03 -18.81
N ILE A 48 -10.45 5.43 -17.86
CA ILE A 48 -10.70 4.64 -16.64
C ILE A 48 -11.48 3.36 -16.95
N MET A 49 -12.49 3.44 -17.84
CA MET A 49 -13.22 2.26 -18.29
C MET A 49 -12.34 1.29 -19.08
N GLU A 50 -11.51 1.78 -19.99
CA GLU A 50 -10.52 0.96 -20.71
C GLU A 50 -9.51 0.31 -19.74
N THR A 51 -9.06 1.04 -18.73
CA THR A 51 -8.14 0.52 -17.71
C THR A 51 -8.79 -0.59 -16.90
N ALA A 52 -10.08 -0.46 -16.56
CA ALA A 52 -10.85 -1.53 -15.91
C ALA A 52 -10.93 -2.80 -16.78
N ASP A 53 -11.14 -2.65 -18.09
CA ASP A 53 -11.13 -3.78 -19.03
C ASP A 53 -9.76 -4.46 -19.12
N ILE A 54 -8.67 -3.67 -19.10
CA ILE A 54 -7.31 -4.20 -19.10
C ILE A 54 -6.96 -4.89 -17.77
N LEU A 55 -7.36 -4.37 -16.61
CA LEU A 55 -7.16 -5.06 -15.32
C LEU A 55 -7.73 -6.48 -15.34
N VAL A 56 -8.92 -6.65 -15.93
CA VAL A 56 -9.54 -7.97 -16.08
C VAL A 56 -8.83 -8.80 -17.15
N SER A 57 -8.76 -8.31 -18.39
CA SER A 57 -8.27 -9.11 -19.53
C SER A 57 -6.76 -9.43 -19.46
N SER A 58 -5.98 -8.63 -18.74
CA SER A 58 -4.56 -8.90 -18.51
C SER A 58 -4.32 -10.02 -17.49
N GLY A 59 -5.33 -10.43 -16.70
CA GLY A 59 -5.17 -11.36 -15.59
C GLY A 59 -4.64 -10.73 -14.30
N MET A 60 -4.46 -9.40 -14.25
CA MET A 60 -4.12 -8.69 -13.02
C MET A 60 -5.22 -8.84 -11.96
N LYS A 61 -6.50 -8.74 -12.36
CA LYS A 61 -7.60 -9.00 -11.44
C LYS A 61 -7.50 -10.38 -10.78
N ASP A 62 -7.22 -11.42 -11.57
CA ASP A 62 -7.06 -12.80 -11.08
C ASP A 62 -5.82 -12.98 -10.21
N ALA A 63 -4.81 -12.11 -10.36
CA ALA A 63 -3.65 -12.04 -9.50
C ALA A 63 -3.90 -11.29 -8.18
N GLY A 64 -5.06 -10.63 -8.02
CA GLY A 64 -5.47 -9.96 -6.78
C GLY A 64 -5.72 -8.45 -6.91
N TYR A 65 -5.34 -7.83 -8.04
CA TYR A 65 -5.49 -6.39 -8.27
C TYR A 65 -6.97 -6.03 -8.48
N THR A 66 -7.65 -5.65 -7.41
CA THR A 66 -9.10 -5.45 -7.40
C THR A 66 -9.53 -4.00 -7.24
N TYR A 67 -8.67 -3.12 -6.72
CA TYR A 67 -8.96 -1.71 -6.59
C TYR A 67 -8.49 -0.93 -7.83
N LEU A 68 -9.37 -0.13 -8.44
CA LEU A 68 -9.01 0.88 -9.44
C LEU A 68 -9.22 2.25 -8.79
N VAL A 69 -8.13 2.92 -8.44
CA VAL A 69 -8.15 4.21 -7.73
C VAL A 69 -7.95 5.36 -8.72
N LEU A 70 -8.97 6.18 -8.88
CA LEU A 70 -8.90 7.42 -9.66
C LEU A 70 -8.29 8.53 -8.78
N ASP A 71 -7.12 9.02 -9.18
CA ASP A 71 -6.35 10.03 -8.42
C ASP A 71 -6.77 11.47 -8.77
N ASP A 72 -5.94 12.46 -8.40
CA ASP A 72 -6.27 13.88 -8.49
C ASP A 72 -6.66 14.36 -9.91
N GLY A 73 -7.45 15.43 -9.97
CA GLY A 73 -7.88 16.08 -11.20
C GLY A 73 -9.15 15.52 -11.85
N TRP A 74 -9.94 14.73 -11.11
CA TRP A 74 -11.23 14.22 -11.60
C TRP A 74 -12.39 15.22 -11.53
N MET A 75 -12.32 16.18 -10.61
CA MET A 75 -13.38 17.17 -10.37
C MET A 75 -13.20 18.45 -11.20
N ALA A 76 -14.27 19.22 -11.34
CA ALA A 76 -14.22 20.60 -11.78
C ALA A 76 -13.44 21.47 -10.78
N MET A 77 -12.96 22.62 -11.25
CA MET A 77 -12.17 23.56 -10.43
C MET A 77 -12.97 24.22 -9.31
N GLU A 78 -14.31 24.20 -9.40
CA GLU A 78 -15.21 24.82 -8.44
C GLU A 78 -16.26 23.81 -7.97
N ARG A 79 -16.68 23.96 -6.71
CA ARG A 79 -17.85 23.28 -6.17
C ARG A 79 -19.13 23.88 -6.76
N ASP A 80 -20.23 23.12 -6.75
CA ASP A 80 -21.53 23.66 -7.14
C ASP A 80 -22.06 24.71 -6.12
N SER A 81 -23.21 25.32 -6.44
CA SER A 81 -23.85 26.32 -5.56
C SER A 81 -24.29 25.78 -4.19
N LEU A 82 -24.30 24.46 -4.01
CA LEU A 82 -24.63 23.78 -2.75
C LEU A 82 -23.36 23.29 -2.03
N GLY A 83 -22.17 23.61 -2.55
CA GLY A 83 -20.88 23.21 -2.00
C GLY A 83 -20.47 21.77 -2.32
N ASN A 84 -21.13 21.08 -3.25
CA ASN A 84 -20.73 19.72 -3.63
C ASN A 84 -19.55 19.71 -4.59
N LEU A 85 -18.71 18.69 -4.46
CA LEU A 85 -17.77 18.31 -5.51
C LEU A 85 -18.51 17.90 -6.78
N VAL A 86 -18.06 18.39 -7.92
CA VAL A 86 -18.65 18.11 -9.23
C VAL A 86 -17.61 17.41 -10.08
N PRO A 87 -17.86 16.18 -10.60
CA PRO A 87 -17.00 15.59 -11.62
C PRO A 87 -16.85 16.53 -12.81
N ASP A 88 -15.64 16.69 -13.35
CA ASP A 88 -15.43 17.56 -14.51
C ASP A 88 -16.30 17.05 -15.68
N PRO A 89 -17.26 17.83 -16.20
CA PRO A 89 -18.21 17.35 -17.22
C PRO A 89 -17.56 17.09 -18.58
N GLN A 90 -16.35 17.60 -18.84
CA GLN A 90 -15.61 17.27 -20.06
C GLN A 90 -14.86 15.93 -19.91
N LYS A 91 -14.34 15.64 -18.71
CA LYS A 91 -13.63 14.38 -18.43
C LYS A 91 -14.60 13.23 -18.15
N PHE A 92 -15.72 13.52 -17.48
CA PHE A 92 -16.72 12.57 -17.00
C PHE A 92 -18.13 13.03 -17.39
N PRO A 93 -18.47 13.02 -18.70
CA PRO A 93 -19.74 13.54 -19.20
C PRO A 93 -20.97 12.81 -18.63
N HIS A 94 -20.81 11.56 -18.16
CA HIS A 94 -21.88 10.79 -17.52
C HIS A 94 -21.79 10.79 -15.98
N GLY A 95 -20.89 11.61 -15.41
CA GLY A 95 -20.62 11.66 -13.98
C GLY A 95 -19.88 10.43 -13.44
N LEU A 96 -19.42 10.51 -12.19
CA LEU A 96 -18.64 9.42 -11.59
C LEU A 96 -19.44 8.14 -11.36
N LYS A 97 -20.73 8.23 -11.03
CA LYS A 97 -21.52 7.02 -10.73
C LYS A 97 -21.57 6.06 -11.93
N ALA A 98 -21.67 6.57 -13.16
CA ALA A 98 -21.62 5.73 -14.36
C ALA A 98 -20.27 4.98 -14.50
N VAL A 99 -19.16 5.64 -14.15
CA VAL A 99 -17.83 5.03 -14.12
C VAL A 99 -17.75 3.96 -13.04
N VAL A 100 -18.21 4.28 -11.82
CA VAL A 100 -18.18 3.36 -10.68
C VAL A 100 -19.01 2.11 -10.98
N ASP A 101 -20.23 2.27 -11.48
CA ASP A 101 -21.11 1.16 -11.86
C ASP A 101 -20.46 0.30 -12.96
N TYR A 102 -19.75 0.92 -13.93
CA TYR A 102 -18.99 0.18 -14.93
C TYR A 102 -17.85 -0.64 -14.32
N VAL A 103 -17.03 -0.04 -13.45
CA VAL A 103 -15.92 -0.74 -12.78
C VAL A 103 -16.44 -1.88 -11.90
N HIS A 104 -17.55 -1.68 -11.18
CA HIS A 104 -18.22 -2.73 -10.41
C HIS A 104 -18.75 -3.86 -11.30
N SER A 105 -19.28 -3.54 -12.49
CA SER A 105 -19.73 -4.57 -13.45
C SER A 105 -18.60 -5.50 -13.91
N LYS A 106 -17.34 -5.04 -13.82
CA LYS A 106 -16.13 -5.85 -14.09
C LYS A 106 -15.68 -6.68 -12.88
N GLY A 107 -16.40 -6.60 -11.76
CA GLY A 107 -16.05 -7.22 -10.50
C GLY A 107 -14.80 -6.61 -9.85
N LEU A 108 -14.52 -5.34 -10.15
CA LEU A 108 -13.49 -4.54 -9.50
C LEU A 108 -14.14 -3.62 -8.45
N LYS A 109 -13.30 -2.96 -7.65
CA LYS A 109 -13.66 -1.94 -6.67
C LYS A 109 -13.17 -0.59 -7.15
N PHE A 110 -13.96 0.45 -6.94
CA PHE A 110 -13.62 1.80 -7.37
C PHE A 110 -13.11 2.63 -6.19
N GLY A 111 -11.91 3.18 -6.33
CA GLY A 111 -11.35 4.14 -5.40
C GLY A 111 -11.31 5.54 -5.97
N MET A 112 -11.28 6.53 -5.08
CA MET A 112 -11.12 7.92 -5.45
C MET A 112 -10.08 8.63 -4.58
N TYR A 113 -9.74 9.84 -4.99
CA TYR A 113 -8.84 10.73 -4.29
C TYR A 113 -9.51 12.02 -3.84
N ASN A 114 -9.13 12.49 -2.65
CA ASN A 114 -9.27 13.88 -2.24
C ASN A 114 -8.18 14.27 -1.23
N CYS A 115 -8.28 15.46 -0.63
CA CYS A 115 -7.28 16.04 0.26
C CYS A 115 -7.94 16.65 1.51
N ALA A 116 -7.27 16.56 2.66
CA ALA A 116 -7.67 17.17 3.92
C ALA A 116 -7.60 18.70 3.93
N GLY A 117 -6.80 19.30 3.05
CA GLY A 117 -6.66 20.74 2.94
C GLY A 117 -7.79 21.44 2.20
N THR A 118 -7.63 22.75 2.00
CA THR A 118 -8.58 23.57 1.22
C THR A 118 -8.53 23.26 -0.27
N LEU A 119 -7.38 22.82 -0.76
CA LEU A 119 -7.15 22.41 -2.14
C LEU A 119 -6.36 21.10 -2.16
N THR A 120 -6.53 20.30 -3.19
CA THR A 120 -5.68 19.16 -3.49
C THR A 120 -4.28 19.59 -3.91
N CYS A 121 -3.38 18.62 -4.09
CA CYS A 121 -2.03 18.90 -4.55
C CYS A 121 -2.02 19.55 -5.95
N ALA A 122 -2.88 19.08 -6.87
CA ALA A 122 -3.08 19.69 -8.19
C ALA A 122 -4.03 20.90 -8.20
N LYS A 123 -4.34 21.46 -7.01
CA LYS A 123 -5.10 22.71 -6.82
C LYS A 123 -6.59 22.65 -7.19
N TYR A 124 -7.20 21.47 -7.13
CA TYR A 124 -8.65 21.29 -7.18
C TYR A 124 -9.27 21.47 -5.78
N PRO A 125 -10.60 21.61 -5.65
CA PRO A 125 -11.25 21.74 -4.34
C PRO A 125 -10.93 20.57 -3.39
N GLY A 126 -10.35 20.89 -2.24
CA GLY A 126 -10.11 19.94 -1.14
C GLY A 126 -11.33 19.82 -0.22
N THR A 127 -11.24 18.95 0.77
CA THR A 127 -12.39 18.56 1.62
C THR A 127 -12.51 19.36 2.92
N ARG A 128 -11.55 20.24 3.26
CA ARG A 128 -11.56 20.99 4.53
C ARG A 128 -12.88 21.75 4.73
N GLY A 129 -13.62 21.40 5.79
CA GLY A 129 -14.92 21.99 6.13
C GLY A 129 -16.13 21.38 5.41
N TYR A 130 -15.91 20.40 4.52
CA TYR A 130 -16.93 19.68 3.76
C TYR A 130 -16.91 18.17 4.02
N GLU A 131 -16.17 17.69 5.03
CA GLU A 131 -15.86 16.28 5.26
C GLU A 131 -17.11 15.38 5.26
N TYR A 132 -18.12 15.78 6.03
CA TYR A 132 -19.39 15.03 6.11
C TYR A 132 -20.24 15.14 4.85
N GLN A 133 -20.14 16.23 4.10
CA GLN A 133 -20.87 16.42 2.85
C GLN A 133 -20.25 15.56 1.75
N ASP A 134 -18.93 15.64 1.61
CA ASP A 134 -18.19 14.87 0.62
C ASP A 134 -18.27 13.37 0.90
N ALA A 135 -18.16 12.93 2.16
CA ALA A 135 -18.36 11.52 2.51
C ALA A 135 -19.74 10.97 2.12
N ARG A 136 -20.81 11.78 2.21
CA ARG A 136 -22.14 11.38 1.72
C ARG A 136 -22.18 11.23 0.21
N ASN A 137 -21.51 12.12 -0.52
CA ASN A 137 -21.40 12.03 -1.97
C ASN A 137 -20.61 10.78 -2.38
N TYR A 138 -19.51 10.48 -1.69
CA TYR A 138 -18.72 9.28 -1.93
C TYR A 138 -19.55 8.01 -1.71
N ALA A 139 -20.36 7.96 -0.65
CA ALA A 139 -21.25 6.84 -0.40
C ALA A 139 -22.35 6.72 -1.48
N ALA A 140 -22.93 7.85 -1.91
CA ALA A 140 -23.96 7.89 -2.95
C ALA A 140 -23.44 7.49 -4.35
N TRP A 141 -22.14 7.69 -4.61
CA TRP A 141 -21.47 7.21 -5.82
C TRP A 141 -20.93 5.79 -5.71
N ASP A 142 -21.18 5.10 -4.59
CA ASP A 142 -20.72 3.73 -4.37
C ASP A 142 -19.19 3.55 -4.36
N ILE A 143 -18.45 4.53 -3.84
CA ILE A 143 -16.98 4.45 -3.71
C ILE A 143 -16.58 3.37 -2.68
N ASP A 144 -15.49 2.65 -2.94
CA ASP A 144 -14.96 1.56 -2.10
C ASP A 144 -13.64 1.89 -1.40
N TYR A 145 -12.96 2.95 -1.83
CA TYR A 145 -11.63 3.33 -1.38
C TYR A 145 -11.46 4.85 -1.50
N LEU A 146 -10.91 5.49 -0.46
CA LEU A 146 -10.53 6.90 -0.47
C LEU A 146 -9.03 7.03 -0.15
N LYS A 147 -8.23 7.49 -1.12
CA LYS A 147 -6.91 8.08 -0.87
C LYS A 147 -7.13 9.51 -0.42
N TYR A 148 -6.55 9.89 0.72
CA TYR A 148 -6.82 11.18 1.33
C TYR A 148 -5.51 11.89 1.67
N ASP A 149 -5.25 12.98 0.97
CA ASP A 149 -3.97 13.70 0.94
C ASP A 149 -3.84 14.82 1.98
N TRP A 150 -2.67 15.45 2.04
CA TRP A 150 -2.29 16.44 3.06
C TRP A 150 -1.80 17.79 2.50
N CYS A 151 -2.03 18.10 1.22
CA CYS A 151 -1.70 19.39 0.61
C CYS A 151 -2.59 20.57 1.10
N ASN A 152 -2.05 21.79 1.17
CA ASN A 152 -2.77 23.02 1.57
C ASN A 152 -3.46 22.93 2.95
N THR A 153 -2.76 22.36 3.93
CA THR A 153 -3.25 22.03 5.28
C THR A 153 -2.78 23.02 6.36
N HIS A 154 -2.55 24.28 5.98
CA HIS A 154 -2.08 25.30 6.94
C HIS A 154 -3.07 25.47 8.11
N GLY A 155 -2.56 25.35 9.33
CA GLY A 155 -3.31 25.56 10.56
C GLY A 155 -4.25 24.41 10.96
N ILE A 156 -4.06 23.19 10.45
CA ILE A 156 -4.80 22.00 10.91
C ILE A 156 -3.87 20.88 11.39
N ASN A 157 -4.36 20.07 12.33
CA ASN A 157 -3.65 18.91 12.86
C ASN A 157 -3.99 17.65 12.04
N ALA A 158 -2.97 16.86 11.66
CA ALA A 158 -3.14 15.64 10.87
C ALA A 158 -4.09 14.64 11.52
N LYS A 159 -3.77 14.20 12.73
CA LYS A 159 -4.58 13.21 13.45
C LYS A 159 -6.05 13.62 13.56
N GLU A 160 -6.32 14.88 13.88
CA GLU A 160 -7.69 15.39 14.02
C GLU A 160 -8.44 15.45 12.68
N ALA A 161 -7.79 15.95 11.62
CA ALA A 161 -8.39 16.07 10.30
C ALA A 161 -8.70 14.68 9.70
N TYR A 162 -7.74 13.75 9.75
CA TYR A 162 -7.96 12.37 9.31
C TYR A 162 -9.02 11.64 10.15
N THR A 163 -9.04 11.87 11.46
CA THR A 163 -10.10 11.33 12.34
C THR A 163 -11.48 11.85 11.94
N THR A 164 -11.58 13.14 11.61
CA THR A 164 -12.84 13.77 11.17
C THR A 164 -13.36 13.12 9.89
N MET A 165 -12.50 12.94 8.90
CA MET A 165 -12.88 12.25 7.66
C MET A 165 -13.25 10.78 7.91
N SER A 166 -12.51 10.05 8.74
CA SER A 166 -12.85 8.67 9.12
C SER A 166 -14.26 8.57 9.74
N HIS A 167 -14.61 9.50 10.64
CA HIS A 167 -15.97 9.60 11.19
C HIS A 167 -17.02 9.94 10.13
N ALA A 168 -16.71 10.85 9.21
CA ALA A 168 -17.59 11.23 8.12
C ALA A 168 -17.90 10.03 7.21
N LEU A 169 -16.89 9.26 6.81
CA LEU A 169 -17.04 8.02 6.05
C LEU A 169 -17.91 7.01 6.79
N ARG A 170 -17.63 6.78 8.08
CA ARG A 170 -18.44 5.87 8.91
C ARG A 170 -19.90 6.31 8.97
N LYS A 171 -20.14 7.61 9.13
CA LYS A 171 -21.48 8.19 9.22
C LYS A 171 -22.24 8.10 7.89
N ALA A 172 -21.54 8.18 6.76
CA ALA A 172 -22.12 8.00 5.44
C ALA A 172 -22.59 6.55 5.18
N GLY A 173 -22.06 5.58 5.93
CA GLY A 173 -22.63 4.23 6.04
C GLY A 173 -22.18 3.21 4.99
N ARG A 174 -21.40 3.63 3.98
CA ARG A 174 -20.77 2.73 3.01
C ARG A 174 -19.34 2.39 3.44
N PRO A 175 -18.99 1.10 3.65
CA PRO A 175 -17.62 0.70 3.97
C PRO A 175 -16.63 1.09 2.87
N MET A 176 -15.58 1.83 3.23
CA MET A 176 -14.51 2.25 2.33
C MET A 176 -13.16 2.01 2.98
N ILE A 177 -12.18 1.55 2.19
CA ILE A 177 -10.77 1.63 2.60
C ILE A 177 -10.41 3.11 2.70
N PHE A 178 -9.83 3.53 3.83
CA PHE A 178 -9.34 4.87 4.05
C PHE A 178 -7.81 4.83 4.11
N SER A 179 -7.19 5.39 3.07
CA SER A 179 -5.75 5.47 2.85
C SER A 179 -5.26 6.87 3.16
N LEU A 180 -4.47 7.00 4.22
CA LEU A 180 -3.95 8.27 4.72
C LEU A 180 -2.68 8.63 3.94
N CYS A 181 -2.63 9.82 3.35
CA CYS A 181 -1.52 10.27 2.51
C CYS A 181 -0.97 11.60 3.04
N GLU A 182 -0.30 11.54 4.21
CA GLU A 182 0.44 12.68 4.80
C GLU A 182 1.95 12.40 4.89
N TRP A 183 2.42 11.50 4.02
CA TRP A 183 3.84 11.24 3.76
C TRP A 183 4.69 10.81 4.96
N GLY A 184 4.05 10.36 6.04
CA GLY A 184 4.74 9.98 7.28
C GLY A 184 5.13 11.15 8.19
N VAL A 185 4.84 12.40 7.81
CA VAL A 185 5.35 13.62 8.48
C VAL A 185 4.92 13.69 9.94
N ASN A 186 3.68 13.33 10.23
CA ASN A 186 3.12 13.35 11.58
C ASN A 186 3.07 11.95 12.21
N LYS A 187 3.90 11.01 11.73
CA LYS A 187 4.04 9.65 12.26
C LYS A 187 2.70 8.89 12.31
N PRO A 188 2.04 8.67 11.17
CA PRO A 188 0.70 8.10 11.13
C PRO A 188 0.66 6.67 11.66
N TRP A 189 1.77 5.95 11.66
CA TRP A 189 1.89 4.64 12.31
C TRP A 189 1.59 4.67 13.83
N GLU A 190 1.72 5.81 14.52
CA GLU A 190 1.42 5.93 15.95
C GLU A 190 -0.08 6.17 16.26
N TRP A 191 -0.87 6.60 15.28
CA TRP A 191 -2.27 7.01 15.50
C TRP A 191 -3.27 6.63 14.41
N GLY A 192 -2.81 6.14 13.27
CA GLY A 192 -3.59 5.84 12.08
C GLY A 192 -4.36 4.53 12.16
N ALA A 193 -3.91 3.56 12.95
CA ALA A 193 -4.56 2.26 13.11
C ALA A 193 -6.07 2.33 13.42
N PRO A 194 -6.57 3.14 14.38
CA PRO A 194 -8.02 3.31 14.59
C PRO A 194 -8.72 4.20 13.53
N VAL A 195 -7.96 4.95 12.73
CA VAL A 195 -8.47 5.99 11.82
C VAL A 195 -8.67 5.45 10.40
N GLY A 196 -7.72 4.69 9.85
CA GLY A 196 -7.78 4.14 8.50
C GLY A 196 -7.11 2.78 8.37
N GLN A 197 -7.11 2.25 7.16
CA GLN A 197 -6.62 0.89 6.86
C GLN A 197 -5.18 0.88 6.35
N LEU A 198 -4.64 2.02 5.94
CA LEU A 198 -3.25 2.16 5.54
C LEU A 198 -2.82 3.62 5.58
N TRP A 199 -1.52 3.86 5.70
CA TRP A 199 -0.94 5.20 5.74
C TRP A 199 0.40 5.26 5.03
N ARG A 200 0.56 6.29 4.18
CA ARG A 200 1.84 6.63 3.57
C ARG A 200 2.87 6.90 4.66
N THR A 201 4.04 6.31 4.50
CA THR A 201 5.15 6.35 5.48
C THR A 201 6.29 7.26 5.02
N THR A 202 6.28 7.68 3.77
CA THR A 202 7.30 8.52 3.13
C THR A 202 6.69 9.49 2.14
N GLU A 203 7.49 10.46 1.69
CA GLU A 203 7.28 11.24 0.46
C GLU A 203 7.13 10.32 -0.77
N ASP A 204 6.72 10.91 -1.89
CA ASP A 204 6.37 10.18 -3.12
C ASP A 204 7.57 9.45 -3.72
N ILE A 205 7.31 8.24 -4.25
CA ILE A 205 8.27 7.45 -5.00
C ILE A 205 8.47 8.02 -6.40
N TRP A 206 9.64 7.76 -6.98
CA TRP A 206 9.93 7.94 -8.40
C TRP A 206 10.63 6.70 -8.96
N GLN A 207 10.52 6.49 -10.28
CA GLN A 207 11.07 5.37 -11.05
C GLN A 207 12.61 5.39 -11.15
N VAL A 208 13.28 5.50 -10.02
CA VAL A 208 14.73 5.42 -9.84
C VAL A 208 15.04 4.43 -8.71
N PHE A 209 16.04 3.58 -8.94
CA PHE A 209 16.32 2.47 -8.04
C PHE A 209 16.97 2.92 -6.73
N ASP A 210 18.06 3.68 -6.81
CA ASP A 210 18.84 4.11 -5.64
C ASP A 210 19.44 5.51 -5.86
N SER A 211 18.54 6.50 -5.92
CA SER A 211 18.87 7.92 -6.11
C SER A 211 17.74 8.79 -5.54
N VAL A 212 17.79 10.10 -5.79
CA VAL A 212 16.70 11.05 -5.52
C VAL A 212 16.39 11.77 -6.83
N HIS A 213 15.10 11.96 -7.13
CA HIS A 213 14.69 12.76 -8.28
C HIS A 213 14.17 14.12 -7.80
N SER A 214 14.82 15.20 -8.22
CA SER A 214 14.39 16.54 -7.83
C SER A 214 13.38 17.11 -8.82
N HIS A 215 12.22 17.53 -8.30
CA HIS A 215 11.24 18.35 -9.01
C HIS A 215 11.50 19.86 -8.81
N GLY A 216 12.66 20.22 -8.25
CA GLY A 216 13.12 21.59 -7.99
C GLY A 216 12.49 22.25 -6.77
N THR A 217 11.19 22.01 -6.51
CA THR A 217 10.48 22.51 -5.32
C THR A 217 10.34 21.47 -4.22
N TRP A 218 10.50 20.20 -4.56
CA TRP A 218 10.50 19.05 -3.68
C TRP A 218 11.25 17.89 -4.36
N ASP A 219 11.58 16.86 -3.59
CA ASP A 219 12.35 15.70 -4.04
C ASP A 219 11.54 14.41 -3.86
N ALA A 220 11.45 13.61 -4.93
CA ALA A 220 10.88 12.28 -4.91
C ALA A 220 11.94 11.22 -4.56
N LEU A 221 11.52 10.19 -3.86
CA LEU A 221 12.41 9.18 -3.29
C LEU A 221 12.56 7.97 -4.23
N SER A 222 13.72 7.32 -4.18
CA SER A 222 13.94 6.04 -4.85
C SER A 222 13.35 4.86 -4.09
N VAL A 223 13.20 3.74 -4.81
CA VAL A 223 12.86 2.42 -4.28
C VAL A 223 13.68 2.09 -3.03
N MET A 224 15.01 2.18 -3.11
CA MET A 224 15.89 1.80 -2.01
C MET A 224 15.84 2.78 -0.84
N ARG A 225 15.68 4.09 -1.11
CA ARG A 225 15.55 5.09 -0.04
C ARG A 225 14.27 4.88 0.78
N ILE A 226 13.17 4.55 0.11
CA ILE A 226 11.91 4.23 0.77
C ILE A 226 12.05 2.96 1.60
N ALA A 227 12.61 1.88 1.01
CA ALA A 227 12.80 0.61 1.70
C ALA A 227 13.64 0.75 2.99
N ASP A 228 14.68 1.59 2.98
CA ASP A 228 15.50 1.84 4.16
C ASP A 228 14.74 2.52 5.32
N ILE A 229 13.71 3.33 5.03
CA ILE A 229 12.92 4.04 6.05
C ILE A 229 11.96 3.09 6.77
N GLN A 230 11.58 1.96 6.14
CA GLN A 230 10.54 1.06 6.66
C GLN A 230 10.96 0.22 7.87
N ASP A 231 12.25 0.04 8.12
CA ASP A 231 12.77 -0.95 9.09
C ASP A 231 12.21 -0.76 10.51
N SER A 232 12.10 0.49 10.96
CA SER A 232 11.58 0.83 12.30
C SER A 232 10.05 0.77 12.42
N LEU A 233 9.33 0.68 11.28
CA LEU A 233 7.89 0.86 11.21
C LEU A 233 7.10 -0.46 11.24
N ARG A 234 7.78 -1.59 11.03
CA ARG A 234 7.15 -2.91 10.91
C ARG A 234 6.25 -3.31 12.08
N ARG A 235 6.53 -2.83 13.29
CA ARG A 235 5.73 -3.12 14.50
C ARG A 235 4.33 -2.52 14.49
N TYR A 236 4.08 -1.58 13.59
CA TYR A 236 2.81 -0.86 13.46
C TYR A 236 1.94 -1.38 12.30
N SER A 237 2.43 -2.34 11.52
CA SER A 237 1.73 -2.90 10.36
C SER A 237 1.16 -4.27 10.68
N GLY A 238 -0.01 -4.59 10.13
CA GLY A 238 -0.64 -5.90 10.22
C GLY A 238 -2.06 -5.90 9.66
N PRO A 239 -2.79 -7.03 9.80
CA PRO A 239 -4.15 -7.17 9.28
C PRO A 239 -5.06 -5.97 9.60
N GLY A 240 -5.59 -5.33 8.56
CA GLY A 240 -6.48 -4.17 8.62
C GLY A 240 -5.79 -2.81 8.80
N HIS A 241 -4.46 -2.74 8.86
CA HIS A 241 -3.72 -1.50 9.10
C HIS A 241 -2.27 -1.61 8.58
N TRP A 242 -1.98 -1.03 7.42
CA TRP A 242 -0.74 -1.27 6.68
C TRP A 242 0.14 -0.03 6.56
N ASN A 243 1.46 -0.21 6.71
CA ASN A 243 2.43 0.77 6.23
C ASN A 243 2.37 0.81 4.70
N ASP A 244 2.23 2.01 4.14
CA ASP A 244 2.21 2.24 2.69
C ASP A 244 3.52 2.95 2.28
N PRO A 245 4.46 2.24 1.64
CA PRO A 245 5.68 2.80 1.07
C PRO A 245 5.46 3.40 -0.33
N ASP A 246 4.21 3.75 -0.67
CA ASP A 246 3.78 4.30 -1.96
C ASP A 246 3.63 3.27 -3.09
N MET A 247 3.07 3.74 -4.22
CA MET A 247 2.73 2.96 -5.40
C MET A 247 3.94 2.26 -6.04
N LEU A 248 3.65 1.25 -6.86
CA LEU A 248 4.65 0.53 -7.64
C LEU A 248 5.03 1.29 -8.92
N GLU A 249 6.32 1.49 -9.13
CA GLU A 249 6.91 2.07 -10.35
C GLU A 249 7.27 1.03 -11.43
N VAL A 250 6.84 -0.22 -11.22
CA VAL A 250 7.12 -1.35 -12.13
C VAL A 250 6.62 -1.04 -13.55
N GLY A 251 7.55 -0.99 -14.50
CA GLY A 251 7.27 -0.68 -15.91
C GLY A 251 7.23 0.80 -16.28
N ASN A 252 7.58 1.72 -15.37
CA ASN A 252 7.59 3.17 -15.65
C ASN A 252 8.96 3.73 -16.09
N GLY A 253 10.05 2.97 -15.97
CA GLY A 253 11.34 3.41 -16.51
C GLY A 253 12.59 2.71 -15.97
N MET A 254 12.48 1.98 -14.85
CA MET A 254 13.60 1.20 -14.32
C MET A 254 13.87 -0.04 -15.19
N THR A 255 15.04 -0.65 -15.00
CA THR A 255 15.38 -1.92 -15.66
C THR A 255 14.50 -3.06 -15.15
N TYR A 256 14.40 -4.15 -15.92
CA TYR A 256 13.65 -5.34 -15.50
C TYR A 256 14.09 -5.89 -14.14
N THR A 257 15.40 -5.90 -13.87
CA THR A 257 15.95 -6.39 -12.60
C THR A 257 15.60 -5.45 -11.44
N GLU A 258 15.67 -4.14 -11.64
CA GLU A 258 15.27 -3.15 -10.64
C GLU A 258 13.76 -3.22 -10.35
N ASP A 259 12.91 -3.34 -11.38
CA ASP A 259 11.47 -3.56 -11.24
C ASP A 259 11.16 -4.84 -10.44
N ARG A 260 11.88 -5.92 -10.74
CA ARG A 260 11.75 -7.20 -10.03
C ARG A 260 12.15 -7.08 -8.57
N THR A 261 13.23 -6.36 -8.30
CA THR A 261 13.70 -6.05 -6.95
C THR A 261 12.69 -5.21 -6.19
N HIS A 262 12.20 -4.13 -6.79
CA HIS A 262 11.20 -3.24 -6.21
C HIS A 262 9.93 -4.01 -5.81
N PHE A 263 9.38 -4.81 -6.73
CA PHE A 263 8.19 -5.62 -6.45
C PHE A 263 8.42 -6.64 -5.32
N SER A 264 9.60 -7.28 -5.31
CA SER A 264 10.00 -8.23 -4.26
C SER A 264 10.09 -7.57 -2.88
N LEU A 265 10.66 -6.36 -2.80
CA LEU A 265 10.78 -5.63 -1.55
C LEU A 265 9.41 -5.21 -1.02
N TRP A 266 8.52 -4.69 -1.87
CA TRP A 266 7.16 -4.32 -1.45
C TRP A 266 6.40 -5.54 -0.91
N ALA A 267 6.52 -6.69 -1.56
CA ALA A 267 5.93 -7.95 -1.08
C ALA A 267 6.55 -8.43 0.26
N MET A 268 7.86 -8.30 0.43
CA MET A 268 8.54 -8.57 1.70
C MET A 268 8.03 -7.63 2.81
N MET A 269 7.71 -6.39 2.48
CA MET A 269 7.23 -5.40 3.43
C MET A 269 5.74 -5.53 3.78
N ALA A 270 5.00 -6.44 3.13
CA ALA A 270 3.53 -6.49 3.22
C ALA A 270 2.91 -5.11 2.89
N ALA A 271 3.43 -4.49 1.83
CA ALA A 271 2.99 -3.18 1.36
C ALA A 271 1.75 -3.32 0.48
N PRO A 272 0.88 -2.29 0.41
CA PRO A 272 -0.12 -2.23 -0.66
C PRO A 272 0.55 -2.36 -2.04
N LEU A 273 0.07 -3.27 -2.87
CA LEU A 273 0.59 -3.47 -4.23
C LEU A 273 -0.27 -2.68 -5.22
N MET A 274 -0.02 -1.37 -5.27
CA MET A 274 -0.76 -0.43 -6.13
C MET A 274 0.06 -0.10 -7.38
N ALA A 275 -0.26 -0.72 -8.52
CA ALA A 275 0.41 -0.44 -9.79
C ALA A 275 0.20 1.01 -10.25
N GLY A 276 1.28 1.73 -10.59
CA GLY A 276 1.23 3.12 -11.07
C GLY A 276 1.47 3.29 -12.58
N ASN A 277 1.63 2.20 -13.34
CA ASN A 277 2.02 2.23 -14.75
C ASN A 277 0.86 2.27 -15.76
N ASP A 278 1.13 2.59 -17.04
CA ASP A 278 0.15 2.44 -18.13
C ASP A 278 -0.07 0.96 -18.44
N ILE A 279 -0.98 0.31 -17.71
CA ILE A 279 -1.20 -1.13 -17.84
C ILE A 279 -1.67 -1.56 -19.25
N ARG A 280 -2.19 -0.61 -20.05
CA ARG A 280 -2.64 -0.86 -21.43
C ARG A 280 -1.47 -1.11 -22.38
N LYS A 281 -0.25 -0.76 -21.96
CA LYS A 281 0.99 -0.86 -22.75
C LYS A 281 2.05 -1.75 -22.11
N MET A 282 1.66 -2.60 -21.14
CA MET A 282 2.63 -3.48 -20.48
C MET A 282 3.33 -4.40 -21.47
N THR A 283 4.64 -4.50 -21.32
CA THR A 283 5.39 -5.61 -21.92
C THR A 283 5.02 -6.93 -21.23
N PRO A 284 5.23 -8.09 -21.89
CA PRO A 284 5.08 -9.39 -21.24
C PRO A 284 5.94 -9.52 -19.97
N ALA A 285 7.11 -8.90 -19.94
CA ALA A 285 8.02 -8.92 -18.80
C ALA A 285 7.45 -8.13 -17.60
N THR A 286 6.96 -6.91 -17.83
CA THR A 286 6.28 -6.09 -16.80
C THR A 286 5.06 -6.83 -16.24
N LYS A 287 4.23 -7.40 -17.13
CA LYS A 287 3.08 -8.19 -16.73
C LYS A 287 3.49 -9.41 -15.88
N ALA A 288 4.57 -10.11 -16.26
CA ALA A 288 5.06 -11.25 -15.51
C ALA A 288 5.54 -10.88 -14.10
N ILE A 289 6.15 -9.70 -13.91
CA ILE A 289 6.50 -9.17 -12.58
C ILE A 289 5.22 -8.93 -11.78
N LEU A 290 4.32 -8.09 -12.29
CA LEU A 290 3.11 -7.68 -11.56
C LEU A 290 2.16 -8.84 -11.27
N THR A 291 2.18 -9.91 -12.04
CA THR A 291 1.27 -11.07 -11.87
C THR A 291 1.97 -12.31 -11.31
N ASN A 292 3.19 -12.20 -10.78
CA ASN A 292 3.89 -13.33 -10.18
C ASN A 292 3.16 -13.80 -8.91
N LYS A 293 2.46 -14.92 -9.02
CA LYS A 293 1.64 -15.51 -7.95
C LYS A 293 2.44 -15.90 -6.71
N ASP A 294 3.69 -16.32 -6.86
CA ASP A 294 4.50 -16.78 -5.73
C ASP A 294 5.03 -15.61 -4.89
N VAL A 295 5.36 -14.48 -5.54
CA VAL A 295 5.75 -13.24 -4.86
C VAL A 295 4.52 -12.59 -4.20
N ILE A 296 3.39 -12.53 -4.93
CA ILE A 296 2.12 -12.03 -4.38
C ILE A 296 1.66 -12.87 -3.17
N ALA A 297 1.82 -14.19 -3.21
CA ALA A 297 1.48 -15.05 -2.08
C ALA A 297 2.35 -14.80 -0.84
N ILE A 298 3.57 -14.26 -1.00
CA ILE A 298 4.38 -13.79 0.12
C ILE A 298 3.79 -12.50 0.66
N ASP A 299 3.46 -11.52 -0.20
CA ASP A 299 2.81 -10.27 0.21
C ASP A 299 1.50 -10.51 0.99
N GLN A 300 0.62 -11.31 0.40
CA GLN A 300 -0.73 -11.62 0.85
C GLN A 300 -0.78 -12.73 1.93
N ASP A 301 0.35 -13.06 2.57
CA ASP A 301 0.36 -14.06 3.64
C ASP A 301 -0.52 -13.61 4.82
N PRO A 302 -1.44 -14.47 5.33
CA PRO A 302 -2.39 -14.08 6.37
C PRO A 302 -1.79 -13.69 7.72
N LEU A 303 -0.52 -14.02 8.01
CA LEU A 303 0.13 -13.48 9.21
C LEU A 303 0.27 -11.96 9.13
N GLY A 304 0.35 -11.39 7.92
CA GLY A 304 0.43 -9.95 7.71
C GLY A 304 1.67 -9.30 8.34
N ILE A 305 2.72 -10.08 8.62
CA ILE A 305 3.93 -9.56 9.24
C ILE A 305 4.79 -8.89 8.16
N GLN A 306 5.08 -7.60 8.33
CA GLN A 306 6.10 -6.92 7.54
C GLN A 306 7.49 -7.53 7.83
N GLY A 307 8.19 -7.92 6.76
CA GLY A 307 9.55 -8.44 6.80
C GLY A 307 10.56 -7.42 7.32
N PHE A 308 11.75 -7.90 7.68
CA PHE A 308 12.81 -7.08 8.27
C PHE A 308 14.15 -7.31 7.59
N LYS A 309 14.98 -6.26 7.58
CA LYS A 309 16.35 -6.31 7.08
C LYS A 309 17.22 -6.96 8.14
N PHE A 310 17.62 -8.21 7.90
CA PHE A 310 18.46 -9.00 8.80
C PHE A 310 19.93 -8.58 8.73
N SER A 311 20.42 -8.23 7.54
CA SER A 311 21.78 -7.75 7.32
C SER A 311 21.82 -6.73 6.20
N ASP A 312 22.75 -5.78 6.32
CA ASP A 312 23.09 -4.79 5.30
C ASP A 312 24.60 -4.57 5.37
N LYS A 313 25.36 -5.24 4.49
CA LYS A 313 26.83 -5.22 4.50
C LYS A 313 27.32 -5.19 3.06
N ASP A 314 28.24 -4.26 2.76
CA ASP A 314 28.87 -4.14 1.45
C ASP A 314 27.85 -4.08 0.29
N SER A 315 26.72 -3.38 0.51
CA SER A 315 25.58 -3.28 -0.42
C SER A 315 24.81 -4.58 -0.69
N LEU A 316 25.13 -5.67 0.01
CA LEU A 316 24.32 -6.89 0.04
C LEU A 316 23.37 -6.84 1.23
N GLN A 317 22.08 -6.77 0.94
CA GLN A 317 21.02 -6.84 1.95
C GLN A 317 20.42 -8.24 2.01
N ILE A 318 20.11 -8.70 3.22
CA ILE A 318 19.39 -9.95 3.46
C ILE A 318 18.14 -9.62 4.26
N TRP A 319 16.98 -10.00 3.76
CA TRP A 319 15.70 -9.77 4.41
C TRP A 319 15.01 -11.08 4.73
N PHE A 320 14.24 -11.09 5.82
CA PHE A 320 13.42 -12.21 6.23
C PHE A 320 12.00 -11.77 6.56
N LYS A 321 11.01 -12.63 6.27
CA LYS A 321 9.60 -12.43 6.60
C LYS A 321 9.03 -13.75 7.13
N PRO A 322 8.60 -13.84 8.39
CA PRO A 322 7.84 -15.00 8.86
C PRO A 322 6.53 -15.12 8.08
N LEU A 323 6.17 -16.34 7.71
CA LEU A 323 4.92 -16.66 6.99
C LEU A 323 4.09 -17.67 7.79
N GLN A 324 2.83 -17.83 7.40
CA GLN A 324 1.93 -18.79 8.03
C GLN A 324 2.49 -20.22 7.94
N HIS A 325 2.08 -21.08 8.88
CA HIS A 325 2.50 -22.47 8.99
C HIS A 325 4.00 -22.67 9.28
N GLY A 326 4.69 -21.59 9.66
CA GLY A 326 6.11 -21.62 9.99
C GLY A 326 7.04 -21.64 8.78
N ASP A 327 6.50 -21.34 7.59
CA ASP A 327 7.29 -20.97 6.43
C ASP A 327 7.97 -19.60 6.67
N TRP A 328 8.96 -19.29 5.84
CA TRP A 328 9.59 -17.97 5.80
C TRP A 328 9.78 -17.53 4.36
N ALA A 329 9.72 -16.23 4.09
CA ALA A 329 10.36 -15.67 2.90
C ALA A 329 11.73 -15.12 3.27
N VAL A 330 12.68 -15.24 2.35
CA VAL A 330 14.01 -14.67 2.45
C VAL A 330 14.39 -14.06 1.10
N CYS A 331 15.02 -12.90 1.10
CA CYS A 331 15.65 -12.38 -0.10
C CYS A 331 17.08 -11.92 0.16
N PHE A 332 17.91 -12.10 -0.87
CA PHE A 332 19.27 -11.60 -0.97
C PHE A 332 19.27 -10.56 -2.08
N LEU A 333 19.57 -9.31 -1.73
CA LEU A 333 19.48 -8.16 -2.60
C LEU A 333 20.86 -7.54 -2.79
N ASN A 334 21.31 -7.44 -4.03
CA ASN A 334 22.47 -6.65 -4.38
C ASN A 334 22.05 -5.23 -4.74
N ARG A 335 22.33 -4.26 -3.87
CA ARG A 335 22.08 -2.84 -4.11
C ARG A 335 23.16 -2.18 -4.98
N SER A 336 24.32 -2.80 -5.14
CA SER A 336 25.45 -2.17 -5.84
C SER A 336 25.34 -2.24 -7.37
N SER A 337 26.15 -1.42 -8.03
CA SER A 337 26.32 -1.42 -9.49
C SER A 337 27.28 -2.51 -10.01
N HIS A 338 27.70 -3.45 -9.16
CA HIS A 338 28.63 -4.55 -9.51
C HIS A 338 28.07 -5.88 -9.01
N ASP A 339 28.61 -6.99 -9.49
CA ASP A 339 28.24 -8.32 -9.00
C ASP A 339 28.54 -8.48 -7.50
N ALA A 340 27.59 -9.01 -6.73
CA ALA A 340 27.76 -9.33 -5.32
C ALA A 340 27.79 -10.84 -5.10
N THR A 341 28.82 -11.32 -4.40
CA THR A 341 28.90 -12.73 -3.98
C THR A 341 28.12 -12.92 -2.68
N VAL A 342 27.17 -13.85 -2.69
CA VAL A 342 26.44 -14.29 -1.50
C VAL A 342 27.10 -15.55 -0.96
N HIS A 343 27.45 -15.52 0.32
CA HIS A 343 27.78 -16.71 1.10
C HIS A 343 26.93 -16.69 2.38
N PHE A 344 25.92 -17.54 2.46
CA PHE A 344 25.01 -17.58 3.61
C PHE A 344 24.94 -18.98 4.21
N ASN A 345 25.49 -19.12 5.43
CA ASN A 345 25.48 -20.39 6.15
C ASN A 345 24.29 -20.46 7.12
N TRP A 346 23.25 -21.21 6.73
CA TRP A 346 22.02 -21.38 7.52
C TRP A 346 22.25 -21.99 8.91
N LYS A 347 23.28 -22.84 9.08
CA LYS A 347 23.55 -23.51 10.36
C LYS A 347 24.24 -22.61 11.38
N GLU A 348 25.01 -21.65 10.89
CA GLU A 348 25.76 -20.70 11.72
C GLU A 348 24.98 -19.40 11.97
N THR A 349 23.91 -19.17 11.22
CA THR A 349 23.12 -17.95 11.29
C THR A 349 21.83 -18.20 12.06
N ALA A 350 21.66 -17.55 13.21
CA ALA A 350 20.40 -17.56 13.95
C ALA A 350 19.52 -16.41 13.44
N VAL A 351 18.37 -16.73 12.84
CA VAL A 351 17.40 -15.74 12.38
C VAL A 351 16.24 -15.68 13.35
N VAL A 352 16.11 -14.55 14.04
CA VAL A 352 15.07 -14.31 15.04
C VAL A 352 14.37 -13.00 14.74
N ASP A 353 13.06 -13.05 14.64
CA ASP A 353 12.18 -11.90 14.66
C ASP A 353 11.80 -11.57 16.11
N ASN A 354 12.48 -10.58 16.68
CA ASN A 354 12.27 -10.18 18.07
C ASN A 354 10.95 -9.43 18.30
N ILE A 355 10.32 -8.87 17.26
CA ILE A 355 9.09 -8.06 17.40
C ILE A 355 7.87 -8.96 17.45
N PHE A 356 7.81 -9.98 16.58
CA PHE A 356 6.68 -10.90 16.48
C PHE A 356 6.99 -12.29 17.05
N HIS A 357 8.16 -12.48 17.66
CA HIS A 357 8.56 -13.69 18.37
C HIS A 357 8.60 -14.96 17.49
N HIS A 358 9.05 -14.82 16.25
CA HIS A 358 9.32 -15.95 15.35
C HIS A 358 10.82 -16.23 15.27
N ALA A 359 11.20 -17.50 15.12
CA ALA A 359 12.59 -17.88 14.85
C ALA A 359 12.63 -18.93 13.74
N LEU A 360 13.60 -18.80 12.84
CA LEU A 360 13.88 -19.83 11.86
C LEU A 360 14.52 -21.01 12.58
N LYS A 361 13.87 -22.17 12.54
CA LYS A 361 14.29 -23.35 13.30
C LYS A 361 15.52 -23.99 12.68
N GLN A 362 16.64 -24.00 13.39
CA GLN A 362 17.91 -24.54 12.87
C GLN A 362 17.92 -26.07 12.70
N ASP A 363 17.08 -26.77 13.45
CA ASP A 363 16.87 -28.22 13.37
C ASP A 363 15.91 -28.63 12.23
N VAL A 364 15.25 -27.67 11.58
CA VAL A 364 14.36 -27.90 10.45
C VAL A 364 15.06 -27.61 9.12
N HIS A 365 14.84 -28.49 8.14
CA HIS A 365 15.43 -28.37 6.82
C HIS A 365 14.43 -27.84 5.82
N TYR A 366 14.46 -26.54 5.60
CA TYR A 366 13.57 -25.89 4.65
C TYR A 366 14.05 -26.08 3.22
N THR A 367 13.12 -26.33 2.31
CA THR A 367 13.36 -26.26 0.86
C THR A 367 13.45 -24.81 0.41
N LEU A 368 14.45 -24.48 -0.41
CA LEU A 368 14.64 -23.15 -1.00
C LEU A 368 13.83 -23.07 -2.31
N TYR A 369 12.55 -22.68 -2.25
CA TYR A 369 11.74 -22.48 -3.45
C TYR A 369 11.91 -21.07 -4.00
N ASN A 370 12.57 -20.92 -5.15
CA ASN A 370 12.80 -19.63 -5.79
C ASN A 370 11.52 -19.13 -6.45
N VAL A 371 10.96 -18.03 -5.95
CA VAL A 371 9.65 -17.51 -6.36
C VAL A 371 9.68 -16.81 -7.72
N TRP A 372 10.87 -16.52 -8.25
CA TRP A 372 11.04 -15.93 -9.59
C TRP A 372 11.28 -16.98 -10.67
N THR A 373 11.99 -18.07 -10.35
CA THR A 373 12.28 -19.15 -11.32
C THR A 373 11.27 -20.29 -11.24
N GLY A 374 10.50 -20.39 -10.15
CA GLY A 374 9.56 -21.47 -9.88
C GLY A 374 10.23 -22.80 -9.55
N LYS A 375 11.52 -22.79 -9.16
CA LYS A 375 12.34 -24.00 -8.94
C LYS A 375 12.79 -24.14 -7.50
N ASN A 376 12.95 -25.38 -7.06
CA ASN A 376 13.65 -25.68 -5.81
C ASN A 376 15.17 -25.64 -6.06
N GLU A 377 15.87 -24.77 -5.34
CA GLU A 377 17.31 -24.53 -5.50
C GLU A 377 18.13 -25.07 -4.32
N GLY A 378 17.64 -26.16 -3.72
CA GLY A 378 18.28 -26.86 -2.62
C GLY A 378 17.53 -26.72 -1.30
N THR A 379 18.25 -26.80 -0.19
CA THR A 379 17.69 -26.76 1.17
C THR A 379 18.63 -26.03 2.11
N THR A 380 18.13 -25.63 3.28
CA THR A 380 18.94 -25.03 4.37
C THR A 380 19.99 -25.98 4.97
N LYS A 381 20.10 -27.24 4.50
CA LYS A 381 21.15 -28.18 4.92
C LYS A 381 22.56 -27.74 4.53
N LYS A 382 22.70 -26.96 3.45
CA LYS A 382 23.97 -26.51 2.88
C LYS A 382 23.98 -24.98 2.79
N PRO A 383 25.14 -24.33 2.93
CA PRO A 383 25.24 -22.89 2.69
C PRO A 383 24.72 -22.51 1.31
N PHE A 384 23.98 -21.40 1.24
CA PHE A 384 23.57 -20.81 -0.02
C PHE A 384 24.71 -19.96 -0.58
N ASN A 385 25.14 -20.29 -1.80
CA ASN A 385 26.23 -19.62 -2.50
C ASN A 385 25.76 -19.22 -3.89
N THR A 386 25.84 -17.94 -4.22
CA THR A 386 25.51 -17.45 -5.56
C THR A 386 26.21 -16.12 -5.83
N VAL A 387 26.14 -15.66 -7.08
CA VAL A 387 26.46 -14.29 -7.47
C VAL A 387 25.18 -13.61 -7.92
N ILE A 388 24.91 -12.43 -7.39
CA ILE A 388 23.74 -11.62 -7.74
C ILE A 388 24.22 -10.44 -8.57
N GLN A 389 23.60 -10.25 -9.73
CA GLN A 389 23.92 -9.15 -10.65
C GLN A 389 23.55 -7.79 -10.03
N PRO A 390 24.05 -6.66 -10.59
CA PRO A 390 23.75 -5.33 -10.09
C PRO A 390 22.25 -5.07 -9.96
N HIS A 391 21.85 -4.46 -8.85
CA HIS A 391 20.46 -4.05 -8.53
C HIS A 391 19.44 -5.20 -8.54
N ASP A 392 19.92 -6.45 -8.48
CA ASP A 392 19.10 -7.63 -8.61
C ASP A 392 18.86 -8.33 -7.26
N ILE A 393 17.88 -9.24 -7.25
CA ILE A 393 17.41 -9.96 -6.08
C ILE A 393 17.27 -11.46 -6.37
N VAL A 394 17.59 -12.27 -5.37
CA VAL A 394 17.16 -13.66 -5.29
C VAL A 394 16.19 -13.79 -4.12
N MET A 395 14.99 -14.30 -4.36
CA MET A 395 13.94 -14.41 -3.36
C MET A 395 13.46 -15.86 -3.28
N PHE A 396 13.39 -16.39 -2.06
CA PHE A 396 12.93 -17.74 -1.77
C PHE A 396 11.75 -17.71 -0.81
N ARG A 397 10.85 -18.68 -0.99
CA ARG A 397 10.00 -19.18 0.09
C ARG A 397 10.66 -20.44 0.67
N LEU A 398 10.97 -20.38 1.96
CA LEU A 398 11.45 -21.48 2.77
C LEU A 398 10.25 -22.29 3.23
N LYS A 399 10.05 -23.47 2.64
CA LYS A 399 8.97 -24.41 2.99
C LYS A 399 9.53 -25.56 3.82
N GLN A 400 8.87 -25.89 4.92
CA GLN A 400 9.27 -27.01 5.79
C GLN A 400 9.20 -28.37 5.09
#